data_AF-A0A847W5C7-F1
#
_entry.id   AF-A0A847W5C7-F1
#
_cell.length_a   1.000
_cell.length_b   1.000
_cell.length_c   1.000
_cell.angle_alpha   90.00
_cell.angle_beta   90.00
_cell.angle_gamma   90.00
#
_symmetry.space_group_name_H-M   'P 1'
#
loop_
_entity.id
_entity.type
_entity.pdbx_description
1 polymer ?
#
loop_
_entity_poly.entity_id
_entity_poly.type
_entity_poly.pdbx_seq_one_letter_code
_entity_poly.pdbx_strand_id
1 'polypeptide(L)'
;HVYQNQYGVLNKEFDNNADKLLWQLYTEGIARYFEKNIIGNVIANYQNTNSWEVGLGKMLPQLKEDFKKDMYILNDRFTQRYFGDWVSYNGYSDAGYFLGEKFINYLCQKRLFNDILDLSIEEIKTEYDNFCCI
;
A
#
# COMPACT_ATOMS: atom_id res chain seq x y z
N HIS A 1 -4.45 10.60 -1.86
CA HIS A 1 -5.76 11.08 -1.38
C HIS A 1 -6.47 12.03 -2.34
N VAL A 2 -6.02 13.27 -2.57
CA VAL A 2 -6.74 14.21 -3.48
C VAL A 2 -6.90 13.66 -4.90
N TYR A 3 -5.84 13.04 -5.45
CA TYR A 3 -5.89 12.44 -6.79
C TYR A 3 -6.88 11.28 -6.89
N GLN A 4 -6.83 10.33 -5.95
CA GLN A 4 -7.78 9.21 -5.86
C GLN A 4 -9.24 9.71 -5.67
N ASN A 5 -9.44 10.80 -4.93
CA ASN A 5 -10.76 11.41 -4.75
C ASN A 5 -11.30 12.09 -6.01
N GLN A 6 -10.42 12.53 -6.91
CA GLN A 6 -10.80 13.23 -8.14
C GLN A 6 -11.00 12.28 -9.32
N TYR A 7 -10.26 11.16 -9.36
CA TYR A 7 -10.19 10.29 -10.54
C TYR A 7 -10.51 8.82 -10.25
N GLY A 8 -10.87 8.46 -9.02
CA GLY A 8 -11.29 7.12 -8.64
C GLY A 8 -12.28 7.16 -7.48
N VAL A 9 -12.40 6.05 -6.75
CA VAL A 9 -13.21 5.98 -5.51
C VAL A 9 -12.28 6.10 -4.30
N LEU A 10 -12.52 7.08 -3.43
CA LEU A 10 -11.76 7.25 -2.17
C LEU A 10 -12.51 6.64 -0.98
N ASN A 11 -13.78 7.02 -0.81
CA ASN A 11 -14.61 6.59 0.31
C ASN A 11 -15.49 5.41 -0.14
N LYS A 12 -15.24 4.24 0.44
CA LYS A 12 -16.06 3.03 0.24
C LYS A 12 -16.36 2.43 1.62
N GLU A 13 -17.63 2.18 1.88
CA GLU A 13 -18.03 1.45 3.08
C GLU A 13 -17.80 -0.04 2.85
N PHE A 14 -17.25 -0.69 3.87
CA PHE A 14 -16.98 -2.12 3.85
C PHE A 14 -17.56 -2.77 5.11
N ASP A 15 -18.11 -3.96 4.91
CA ASP A 15 -18.77 -4.73 5.97
C ASP A 15 -17.76 -5.36 6.95
N ASN A 16 -16.49 -5.47 6.56
CA ASN A 16 -15.45 -6.11 7.37
C ASN A 16 -14.14 -5.29 7.41
N ASN A 17 -13.36 -5.48 8.47
CA ASN A 17 -12.12 -4.74 8.70
C ASN A 17 -10.97 -5.16 7.78
N ALA A 18 -10.98 -6.39 7.28
CA ALA A 18 -9.98 -6.87 6.33
C ALA A 18 -10.01 -6.02 5.05
N ASP A 19 -11.21 -5.80 4.52
CA ASP A 19 -11.44 -5.02 3.30
C ASP A 19 -11.12 -3.55 3.50
N LYS A 20 -11.45 -2.99 4.67
CA LYS A 20 -11.06 -1.61 5.03
C LYS A 20 -9.55 -1.45 5.03
N LEU A 21 -8.84 -2.39 5.66
CA LEU A 21 -7.39 -2.31 5.78
C LEU A 21 -6.70 -2.50 4.43
N LEU A 22 -7.18 -3.44 3.62
CA LEU A 22 -6.67 -3.65 2.27
C LEU A 22 -6.94 -2.45 1.37
N TRP A 23 -8.12 -1.85 1.47
CA TRP A 23 -8.47 -0.63 0.75
C TRP A 23 -7.60 0.55 1.18
N GLN A 24 -7.32 0.69 2.47
CA GLN A 24 -6.39 1.69 2.98
C GLN A 24 -4.98 1.47 2.41
N LEU A 25 -4.47 0.23 2.41
CA LEU A 25 -3.17 -0.10 1.79
C LEU A 25 -3.12 0.30 0.32
N TYR A 26 -4.18 -0.02 -0.42
CA TYR A 26 -4.28 0.28 -1.85
C TYR A 26 -4.33 1.79 -2.12
N THR A 27 -5.20 2.54 -1.42
CA THR A 27 -5.34 3.99 -1.60
C THR A 27 -4.10 4.77 -1.16
N GLU A 28 -3.46 4.37 -0.05
CA GLU A 28 -2.18 4.93 0.39
C GLU A 28 -1.05 4.59 -0.58
N GLY A 29 -1.04 3.37 -1.11
CA GLY A 29 -0.11 2.96 -2.16
C GLY A 29 -0.23 3.81 -3.41
N ILE A 30 -1.45 4.13 -3.86
CA ILE A 30 -1.69 5.03 -5.00
C ILE A 30 -1.15 6.43 -4.69
N ALA A 31 -1.43 6.95 -3.51
CA ALA A 31 -0.95 8.26 -3.09
C ALA A 31 0.58 8.34 -3.12
N ARG A 32 1.26 7.34 -2.55
CA ARG A 32 2.73 7.26 -2.52
C ARG A 32 3.34 7.05 -3.90
N TYR A 33 2.72 6.21 -4.73
CA TYR A 33 3.16 6.00 -6.11
C TYR A 33 3.05 7.30 -6.92
N PHE A 34 1.94 8.02 -6.79
CA PHE A 34 1.75 9.31 -7.47
C PHE A 34 2.76 10.36 -6.99
N GLU A 35 2.97 10.47 -5.67
CA GLU A 35 3.96 11.38 -5.09
C GLU A 35 5.38 11.09 -5.59
N LYS A 36 5.81 9.82 -5.58
CA LYS A 36 7.19 9.45 -5.97
C LYS A 36 7.41 9.43 -7.48
N ASN A 37 6.53 8.76 -8.24
CA ASN A 37 6.77 8.46 -9.65
C ASN A 37 6.17 9.49 -10.61
N ILE A 38 5.18 10.27 -10.19
CA ILE A 38 4.57 11.30 -11.05
C ILE A 38 5.05 12.67 -10.63
N ILE A 39 4.98 13.04 -9.34
CA ILE A 39 5.48 14.34 -8.85
C ILE A 39 7.01 14.32 -8.70
N GLY A 40 7.59 13.29 -8.07
CA GLY A 40 9.03 13.20 -7.84
C GLY A 40 9.87 13.19 -9.13
N ASN A 41 9.36 12.58 -10.21
CA ASN A 41 9.99 12.63 -11.53
C ASN A 41 9.93 14.02 -12.18
N VAL A 42 8.96 14.87 -11.82
CA VAL A 42 8.85 16.26 -12.30
C VAL A 42 9.83 17.18 -11.54
N ILE A 43 10.23 16.83 -10.32
CA ILE A 43 11.08 17.69 -9.46
C ILE A 43 12.57 17.33 -9.53
N ALA A 44 12.93 16.13 -10.00
CA ALA A 44 14.30 15.60 -10.20
C ALA A 44 15.26 15.70 -9.00
N ASN A 45 15.84 14.54 -8.65
CA ASN A 45 16.97 14.32 -7.74
C ASN A 45 16.70 14.39 -6.22
N TYR A 46 15.74 13.60 -5.72
CA TYR A 46 15.81 13.13 -4.33
C TYR A 46 16.42 11.72 -4.28
N GLN A 47 17.75 11.65 -4.39
CA GLN A 47 18.49 10.51 -3.87
C GLN A 47 18.53 10.62 -2.36
N ASN A 48 17.51 10.09 -1.69
CA ASN A 48 17.62 9.73 -0.30
C ASN A 48 17.01 8.35 -0.14
N THR A 49 17.81 7.32 -0.42
CA THR A 49 17.50 5.94 -0.02
C THR A 49 17.46 5.92 1.50
N ASN A 50 16.27 6.14 2.06
CA ASN A 50 16.09 6.14 3.49
C ASN A 50 16.38 4.74 4.03
N SER A 51 17.13 4.65 5.14
CA SER A 51 17.56 3.39 5.74
C SER A 51 16.39 2.44 6.07
N TRP A 52 15.22 2.99 6.37
CA TRP A 52 14.00 2.23 6.62
C TRP A 52 13.44 1.55 5.36
N GLU A 53 13.52 2.17 4.18
CA GLU A 53 13.08 1.55 2.91
C GLU A 53 13.94 0.34 2.55
N VAL A 54 15.26 0.44 2.78
CA VAL A 54 16.19 -0.68 2.58
C VAL A 54 15.90 -1.80 3.58
N GLY A 55 15.62 -1.46 4.84
CA GLY A 55 15.22 -2.41 5.88
C GLY A 55 13.95 -3.16 5.51
N LEU A 56 12.87 -2.44 5.18
CA LEU A 56 11.61 -3.02 4.75
C LEU A 56 11.75 -3.83 3.45
N GLY A 57 12.59 -3.38 2.51
CA GLY A 57 12.87 -4.13 1.28
C GLY A 57 13.44 -5.53 1.53
N LYS A 58 14.34 -5.69 2.50
CA LYS A 58 14.87 -7.00 2.91
C LYS A 58 13.82 -7.90 3.55
N MET A 59 12.79 -7.30 4.14
CA MET A 59 11.72 -8.01 4.85
C MET A 59 10.43 -8.10 4.05
N LEU A 60 10.42 -7.66 2.79
CA LEU A 60 9.21 -7.54 1.99
C LEU A 60 8.41 -8.84 1.91
N PRO A 61 9.02 -10.03 1.69
CA PRO A 61 8.26 -11.29 1.71
C PRO A 61 7.50 -11.51 3.03
N GLN A 62 8.17 -11.31 4.17
CA GLN A 62 7.54 -11.43 5.49
C GLN A 62 6.45 -10.38 5.69
N LEU A 63 6.71 -9.14 5.25
CA LEU A 63 5.76 -8.03 5.39
C LEU A 63 4.46 -8.29 4.63
N LYS A 64 4.53 -8.86 3.42
CA LYS A 64 3.34 -9.26 2.64
C LYS A 64 2.52 -10.30 3.41
N GLU A 65 3.17 -11.35 3.89
CA GLU A 65 2.52 -12.45 4.62
C GLU A 65 1.91 -12.01 5.93
N ASP A 66 2.66 -11.22 6.71
CA ASP A 66 2.21 -10.68 8.00
C ASP A 66 0.99 -9.80 7.79
N PHE A 67 1.05 -8.86 6.84
CA PHE A 67 -0.10 -8.02 6.52
C PHE A 67 -1.30 -8.87 6.10
N LYS A 68 -1.09 -9.89 5.25
CA LYS A 68 -2.16 -10.79 4.81
C LYS A 68 -2.81 -11.56 5.95
N LYS A 69 -2.01 -12.10 6.87
CA LYS A 69 -2.52 -12.80 8.06
C LYS A 69 -3.27 -11.82 8.96
N ASP A 70 -2.68 -10.66 9.20
CA ASP A 70 -3.23 -9.63 10.06
C ASP A 70 -4.62 -9.23 9.56
N MET A 71 -4.82 -8.94 8.27
CA MET A 71 -6.14 -8.59 7.70
C MET A 71 -7.32 -9.43 8.22
N TYR A 72 -7.13 -10.75 8.41
CA TYR A 72 -8.18 -11.67 8.86
C TYR A 72 -8.23 -11.92 10.37
N ILE A 73 -7.25 -11.43 11.13
CA ILE A 73 -7.12 -11.63 12.57
C ILE A 73 -7.49 -10.34 13.34
N LEU A 74 -7.45 -9.16 12.71
CA LEU A 74 -7.43 -7.90 13.45
C LEU A 74 -8.74 -7.50 14.12
N ASN A 75 -8.62 -7.23 15.43
CA ASN A 75 -9.32 -6.14 16.11
C ASN A 75 -8.50 -4.83 15.98
N ASP A 76 -9.12 -3.67 16.23
CA ASP A 76 -8.59 -2.31 15.93
C ASP A 76 -7.16 -1.98 16.44
N ARG A 77 -6.55 -2.79 17.33
CA ARG A 77 -5.20 -2.51 17.85
C ARG A 77 -4.07 -2.80 16.86
N PHE A 78 -4.30 -3.66 15.88
CA PHE A 78 -3.22 -4.12 14.99
C PHE A 78 -3.12 -3.31 13.68
N THR A 79 -4.13 -2.53 13.32
CA THR A 79 -4.05 -1.58 12.20
C THR A 79 -2.96 -0.52 12.48
N GLN A 80 -2.71 -0.25 13.76
CA GLN A 80 -1.59 0.54 14.29
C GLN A 80 -0.21 -0.12 14.13
N ARG A 81 -0.08 -1.26 13.44
CA ARG A 81 1.22 -1.82 13.04
C ARG A 81 1.71 -1.25 11.70
N TYR A 82 0.79 -0.80 10.85
CA TYR A 82 1.08 -0.46 9.45
C TYR A 82 0.86 1.02 9.11
N PHE A 83 -0.14 1.67 9.73
CA PHE A 83 -0.53 3.04 9.40
C PHE A 83 -0.67 3.93 10.64
N GLY A 84 -0.06 5.12 10.61
CA GLY A 84 -0.13 6.14 11.66
C GLY A 84 1.23 6.66 12.11
N ASP A 85 1.27 7.81 12.80
CA ASP A 85 2.51 8.53 13.11
C ASP A 85 3.41 7.83 14.15
N TRP A 86 2.85 6.94 14.96
CA TRP A 86 3.54 6.26 16.06
C TRP A 86 3.67 4.74 15.86
N VAL A 87 3.45 4.28 14.62
CA VAL A 87 3.48 2.84 14.29
C VAL A 87 4.87 2.40 13.90
N SER A 88 5.22 1.16 14.26
CA SER A 88 6.43 0.52 13.74
C SER A 88 6.22 -0.96 13.45
N TYR A 89 6.69 -1.38 12.28
CA TYR A 89 6.82 -2.78 11.91
C TYR A 89 8.28 -3.17 12.07
N ASN A 90 8.59 -3.99 13.08
CA ASN A 90 9.95 -4.44 13.39
C ASN A 90 10.96 -3.28 13.51
N GLY A 91 10.53 -2.16 14.11
CA GLY A 91 11.35 -0.97 14.32
C GLY A 91 11.43 -0.02 13.11
N TYR A 92 10.72 -0.30 12.02
CA TYR A 92 10.61 0.59 10.87
C TYR A 92 9.25 1.29 10.82
N SER A 93 9.27 2.61 10.62
CA SER A 93 8.08 3.39 10.31
C SER A 93 7.59 3.09 8.89
N ASP A 94 6.39 3.58 8.57
CA ASP A 94 5.87 3.67 7.20
C ASP A 94 5.71 2.35 6.43
N ALA A 95 5.63 1.23 7.15
CA ALA A 95 5.52 -0.09 6.56
C ALA A 95 4.28 -0.25 5.66
N GLY A 96 3.14 0.31 6.07
CA GLY A 96 1.93 0.32 5.24
C GLY A 96 2.11 1.12 3.95
N TYR A 97 2.69 2.32 4.03
CA TYR A 97 2.97 3.16 2.87
C TYR A 97 3.95 2.49 1.89
N PHE A 98 5.02 1.87 2.40
CA PHE A 98 5.98 1.14 1.59
C PHE A 98 5.36 -0.09 0.93
N LEU A 99 4.65 -0.91 1.70
CA LEU A 99 3.98 -2.09 1.18
C LEU A 99 2.96 -1.73 0.10
N GLY A 100 2.17 -0.68 0.33
CA GLY A 100 1.22 -0.14 -0.64
C GLY A 100 1.92 0.31 -1.91
N GLU A 101 3.02 1.06 -1.81
CA GLU A 101 3.81 1.47 -2.96
C GLU A 101 4.34 0.26 -3.76
N LYS A 102 4.85 -0.78 -3.09
CA LYS A 102 5.32 -2.00 -3.78
C LYS A 102 4.18 -2.76 -4.45
N PHE A 103 3.00 -2.77 -3.82
CA PHE A 103 1.83 -3.38 -4.41
C PHE A 103 1.35 -2.63 -5.66
N ILE A 104 1.30 -1.29 -5.64
CA ILE A 104 0.95 -0.51 -6.83
C ILE A 104 2.01 -0.64 -7.93
N ASN A 105 3.30 -0.67 -7.58
CA ASN A 105 4.36 -0.94 -8.54
C ASN A 105 4.16 -2.30 -9.23
N TYR A 106 3.76 -3.34 -8.49
CA TYR A 106 3.41 -4.64 -9.05
C TYR A 106 2.21 -4.53 -10.01
N LEU A 107 1.15 -3.82 -9.64
CA LEU A 107 -0.01 -3.62 -10.51
C LEU A 107 0.36 -2.88 -11.80
N CYS A 108 1.23 -1.87 -11.73
CA CYS A 108 1.73 -1.12 -12.89
C CYS A 108 2.56 -1.98 -13.86
N GLN A 109 3.07 -3.14 -13.44
CA GLN A 109 3.71 -4.09 -14.36
C GLN A 109 2.69 -4.83 -15.24
N LYS A 110 1.41 -4.84 -14.86
CA LYS A 110 0.33 -5.61 -15.50
C LYS A 110 -0.68 -4.75 -16.24
N ARG A 111 -0.89 -3.51 -15.82
CA ARG A 111 -1.92 -2.61 -16.36
C ARG A 111 -1.51 -1.14 -16.29
N LEU A 112 -2.16 -0.28 -17.06
CA LEU A 112 -1.89 1.16 -17.01
C LEU A 112 -2.33 1.74 -15.67
N PHE A 113 -1.62 2.77 -15.20
CA PHE A 113 -1.89 3.37 -13.89
C PHE A 113 -3.33 3.86 -13.74
N ASN A 114 -3.92 4.46 -14.78
CA ASN A 114 -5.31 4.91 -14.74
C ASN A 114 -6.29 3.75 -14.52
N ASP A 115 -6.05 2.59 -15.14
CA ASP A 115 -6.88 1.39 -14.96
C ASP A 115 -6.74 0.80 -13.54
N ILE A 116 -5.66 1.14 -12.82
CA ILE A 116 -5.47 0.72 -11.43
C ILE A 116 -6.41 1.48 -10.52
N LEU A 117 -6.77 2.73 -10.80
CA LEU A 117 -7.51 3.63 -9.89
C LEU A 117 -8.95 3.18 -9.61
N ASP A 118 -9.51 2.38 -10.52
CA ASP A 118 -10.93 1.97 -10.52
C ASP A 118 -11.15 0.51 -10.10
N LEU A 119 -10.14 -0.15 -9.51
CA LEU A 119 -10.27 -1.55 -9.13
C LEU A 119 -11.31 -1.78 -8.03
N SER A 120 -12.13 -2.82 -8.22
CA SER A 120 -13.02 -3.33 -7.18
C SER A 120 -12.22 -3.97 -6.04
N ILE A 121 -12.85 -4.14 -4.88
CA ILE A 121 -12.15 -4.71 -3.72
C ILE A 121 -11.84 -6.20 -3.96
N GLU A 122 -12.66 -6.88 -4.74
CA GLU A 122 -12.52 -8.27 -5.16
C GLU A 122 -11.31 -8.45 -6.10
N GLU A 123 -11.12 -7.52 -7.03
CA GLU A 123 -9.92 -7.46 -7.87
C GLU A 123 -8.68 -7.15 -7.04
N ILE A 124 -8.76 -6.20 -6.12
CA ILE A 124 -7.65 -5.83 -5.23
C ILE A 124 -7.22 -7.02 -4.37
N LYS A 125 -8.17 -7.77 -3.78
CA LYS A 125 -7.90 -9.01 -3.04
C LYS A 125 -7.16 -10.03 -3.89
N THR A 126 -7.69 -10.30 -5.08
CA THR A 126 -7.11 -11.26 -6.02
C THR A 126 -5.68 -10.86 -6.39
N GLU A 127 -5.46 -9.59 -6.69
CA GLU A 127 -4.15 -9.09 -7.04
C GLU A 127 -3.18 -9.05 -5.86
N TYR A 128 -3.66 -8.76 -4.66
CA TYR A 128 -2.83 -8.79 -3.45
C TYR A 128 -2.39 -10.22 -3.12
N ASP A 129 -3.27 -11.20 -3.33
CA ASP A 129 -2.92 -12.63 -3.21
C ASP A 129 -1.85 -13.03 -4.21
N ASN A 130 -1.98 -12.62 -5.49
CA ASN A 130 -0.96 -12.86 -6.50
C ASN A 130 0.37 -12.17 -6.15
N PHE A 131 0.31 -10.95 -5.63
CA PHE A 131 1.48 -10.20 -5.19
C PHE A 131 2.22 -10.91 -4.04
N CYS A 132 1.50 -11.60 -3.14
CA CYS A 132 2.11 -12.38 -2.06
C CYS A 132 2.85 -13.64 -2.55
N CYS A 133 2.50 -14.17 -3.72
CA CYS A 133 3.09 -15.39 -4.30
C CYS A 133 4.38 -15.15 -5.10
N ILE A 134 4.83 -13.89 -5.22
CA ILE A 134 6.02 -13.46 -5.97
C ILE A 134 7.08 -12.94 -5.00
#